data_AF-A0A9W8HTW0-F1
#
_entry.id   AF-A0A9W8HTW0-F1
#
_cell.length_a   1.000
_cell.length_b   1.000
_cell.length_c   1.000
_cell.angle_alpha   90.00
_cell.angle_beta   90.00
_cell.angle_gamma   90.00
#
_symmetry.space_group_name_H-M   'P 1'
#
loop_
_entity.id
_entity.type
_entity.pdbx_description
1 polymer ?
#
loop_
_entity_poly.entity_id
_entity_poly.type
_entity_poly.pdbx_seq_one_letter_code
_entity_poly.pdbx_strand_id
1 'polypeptide(L)'
;MEGVERCCIGKFDSPAVFLETIGRGCEKLTDKFKDWNHLFQADGPTMKDELGIGLKQRKWILMWTNKFRLGIDPYFIPTSKKHTMSRVQRLARIKRRRAKQQK
;
A
#
# COMPACT_ATOMS: atom_id res chain seq x y z
N MET A 1 -6.20 2.69 -31.77
CA MET A 1 -5.77 3.09 -30.41
C MET A 1 -5.27 1.82 -29.72
N GLU A 2 -4.04 1.41 -30.03
CA GLU A 2 -3.39 0.27 -29.37
C GLU A 2 -2.28 0.87 -28.50
N GLY A 3 -2.44 0.82 -27.19
CA GLY A 3 -1.58 1.56 -26.27
C GLY A 3 -1.63 1.06 -24.84
N VAL A 4 -1.75 -0.25 -24.65
CA VAL A 4 -1.71 -0.89 -23.33
C VAL A 4 -0.84 -2.14 -23.35
N GLU A 5 0.26 -2.12 -24.11
CA GLU A 5 1.22 -3.23 -24.16
C GLU A 5 2.57 -2.78 -23.62
N ARG A 6 2.74 -2.99 -22.31
CA ARG A 6 3.97 -3.34 -21.57
C ARG A 6 3.98 -2.73 -20.16
N CYS A 7 3.33 -3.41 -19.22
CA CYS A 7 3.72 -3.32 -17.82
C CYS A 7 3.70 -4.73 -17.23
N CYS A 8 4.89 -5.34 -17.16
CA CYS A 8 5.26 -6.35 -16.17
C CYS A 8 4.31 -7.56 -16.01
N ILE A 9 3.85 -8.18 -17.10
CA ILE A 9 3.06 -9.43 -17.06
C ILE A 9 3.84 -10.62 -16.47
N GLY A 10 5.16 -10.52 -16.28
CA GLY A 10 5.99 -11.68 -15.90
C GLY A 10 5.93 -12.13 -14.44
N LYS A 11 5.20 -11.46 -13.53
CA LYS A 11 5.20 -11.83 -12.09
C LYS A 11 3.83 -11.98 -11.42
N PHE A 12 2.76 -11.45 -12.00
CA PHE A 12 1.45 -11.44 -11.34
C PHE A 12 0.40 -12.04 -12.27
N ASP A 13 0.23 -13.36 -12.18
CA ASP A 13 -0.71 -14.12 -13.02
C ASP A 13 -2.18 -13.85 -12.65
N SER A 14 -2.45 -13.35 -11.44
CA SER A 14 -3.81 -13.09 -10.95
C SER A 14 -3.90 -11.82 -10.09
N PRO A 15 -5.09 -11.17 -10.06
CA PRO A 15 -5.34 -10.01 -9.19
C PRO A 15 -5.24 -10.39 -7.71
N ALA A 16 -5.41 -11.68 -7.36
CA ALA A 16 -5.24 -12.16 -6.00
C ALA A 16 -3.78 -12.02 -5.52
N VAL A 17 -2.81 -12.44 -6.34
CA VAL A 17 -1.38 -12.32 -6.02
C VAL A 17 -0.98 -10.84 -5.87
N PHE A 18 -1.56 -9.95 -6.68
CA PHE A 18 -1.37 -8.51 -6.54
C PHE A 18 -1.83 -7.98 -5.16
N LEU A 19 -3.05 -8.34 -4.74
CA LEU A 19 -3.63 -7.90 -3.48
C LEU A 19 -2.91 -8.47 -2.26
N GLU A 20 -2.43 -9.71 -2.33
CA GLU A 20 -1.58 -10.33 -1.31
C GLU A 20 -0.23 -9.61 -1.20
N THR A 21 0.38 -9.27 -2.34
CA THR A 21 1.71 -8.63 -2.38
C THR A 21 1.73 -7.23 -1.78
N ILE A 22 0.70 -6.41 -2.06
CA ILE A 22 0.58 -5.07 -1.48
C ILE A 22 0.22 -5.11 0.01
N GLY A 23 -0.29 -6.25 0.49
CA GLY A 23 -0.66 -6.54 1.87
C GLY A 23 -1.67 -5.56 2.47
N ARG A 24 -1.48 -5.24 3.76
CA ARG A 24 -2.30 -4.25 4.49
C ARG A 24 -3.77 -4.66 4.64
N GLY A 25 -4.01 -5.97 4.73
CA GLY A 25 -5.33 -6.58 4.83
C GLY A 25 -6.09 -6.61 3.51
N CYS A 26 -5.41 -6.41 2.37
CA CYS A 26 -6.01 -6.59 1.05
C CYS A 26 -6.08 -8.07 0.62
N GLU A 27 -5.32 -8.96 1.28
CA GLU A 27 -5.40 -10.42 1.10
C GLU A 27 -6.82 -10.99 1.32
N LYS A 28 -7.65 -10.33 2.13
CA LYS A 28 -9.05 -10.74 2.41
C LYS A 28 -10.05 -10.22 1.38
N LEU A 29 -9.57 -9.45 0.41
CA LEU A 29 -10.40 -8.83 -0.62
C LEU A 29 -10.25 -9.52 -1.97
N THR A 30 -9.41 -10.55 -2.05
CA THR A 30 -9.19 -11.34 -3.26
C THR A 30 -10.49 -11.94 -3.78
N ASP A 31 -11.36 -12.44 -2.90
CA ASP A 31 -12.68 -12.97 -3.25
C ASP A 31 -13.64 -11.94 -3.88
N LYS A 32 -13.36 -10.64 -3.70
CA LYS A 32 -14.21 -9.55 -4.19
C LYS A 32 -13.85 -9.09 -5.60
N PHE A 33 -12.65 -9.42 -6.07
CA PHE A 33 -12.17 -9.02 -7.39
C PHE A 33 -11.98 -10.24 -8.27
N LYS A 34 -12.84 -10.38 -9.28
CA LYS A 34 -12.81 -11.52 -10.22
C LYS A 34 -11.69 -11.38 -11.24
N ASP A 35 -11.54 -10.19 -11.82
CA ASP A 35 -10.67 -9.95 -12.97
C ASP A 35 -9.76 -8.75 -12.76
N TRP A 36 -8.63 -8.75 -13.47
CA TRP A 36 -7.72 -7.61 -13.55
C TRP A 36 -8.43 -6.35 -14.07
N ASN A 37 -9.25 -6.49 -15.10
CA ASN A 37 -10.03 -5.38 -15.65
C ASN A 37 -10.96 -4.79 -14.59
N HIS A 38 -11.62 -5.63 -13.79
CA HIS A 38 -12.47 -5.18 -12.70
C HIS A 38 -11.67 -4.43 -11.62
N LEU A 39 -10.46 -4.91 -11.27
CA LEU A 39 -9.59 -4.24 -10.30
C LEU A 39 -9.12 -2.85 -10.77
N PHE A 40 -8.77 -2.71 -12.05
CA PHE A 40 -8.28 -1.44 -12.61
C PHE A 40 -9.40 -0.45 -12.97
N GLN A 41 -10.59 -0.95 -13.30
CA GLN A 41 -11.74 -0.11 -13.65
C GLN A 41 -12.56 0.29 -12.42
N ALA A 42 -12.42 -0.41 -11.29
CA ALA A 42 -13.15 -0.09 -10.08
C ALA A 42 -12.75 1.29 -9.51
N ASP A 43 -13.75 2.14 -9.31
CA ASP A 43 -13.60 3.45 -8.68
C ASP A 43 -13.83 3.39 -7.15
N GLY A 44 -13.31 4.38 -6.44
CA GLY A 44 -13.43 4.48 -4.99
C GLY A 44 -14.86 4.41 -4.42
N PRO A 45 -15.87 5.05 -5.05
CA PRO A 45 -17.28 4.90 -4.68
C PRO A 45 -17.80 3.49 -4.94
N THR A 46 -17.55 2.94 -6.13
CA THR A 46 -17.95 1.57 -6.52
C THR A 46 -17.40 0.52 -5.55
N MET A 47 -16.12 0.61 -5.19
CA MET A 47 -15.49 -0.27 -4.19
C MET A 47 -16.12 -0.15 -2.79
N LYS A 48 -16.73 0.99 -2.45
CA LYS A 48 -17.44 1.18 -1.18
C LYS A 48 -18.82 0.54 -1.24
N ASP A 49 -19.58 0.87 -2.28
CA ASP A 49 -21.01 0.60 -2.32
C ASP A 49 -21.30 -0.83 -2.81
N GLU A 50 -20.52 -1.37 -3.75
CA GLU A 50 -20.70 -2.74 -4.25
C GLU A 50 -19.89 -3.77 -3.46
N LEU A 51 -18.65 -3.43 -3.10
CA LEU A 51 -17.72 -4.39 -2.49
C LEU A 51 -17.60 -4.22 -0.97
N GLY A 52 -18.15 -3.15 -0.38
CA GLY A 52 -18.07 -2.92 1.07
C GLY A 52 -16.64 -2.81 1.60
N ILE A 53 -15.68 -2.37 0.79
CA ILE A 53 -14.26 -2.30 1.17
C ILE A 53 -14.06 -1.07 2.05
N GLY A 54 -13.24 -1.14 3.11
CA GLY A 54 -12.97 -0.01 4.00
C GLY A 54 -12.15 1.11 3.35
N LEU A 55 -12.34 2.37 3.78
CA LEU A 55 -11.68 3.55 3.20
C LEU A 55 -10.15 3.41 3.06
N LYS A 56 -9.49 2.81 4.06
CA LYS A 56 -8.03 2.62 4.07
C LYS A 56 -7.57 1.68 2.96
N GLN A 57 -8.27 0.57 2.78
CA GLN A 57 -7.97 -0.42 1.73
C GLN A 57 -8.27 0.15 0.34
N ARG A 58 -9.40 0.86 0.16
CA ARG A 58 -9.73 1.50 -1.13
C ARG A 58 -8.64 2.46 -1.59
N LYS A 59 -8.20 3.38 -0.72
CA LYS A 59 -7.11 4.31 -1.03
C LYS A 59 -5.81 3.59 -1.33
N TRP A 60 -5.54 2.48 -0.65
CA TRP A 60 -4.33 1.68 -0.85
C TRP A 60 -4.32 0.99 -2.21
N ILE A 61 -5.42 0.33 -2.56
CA ILE A 61 -5.60 -0.35 -3.84
C ILE A 61 -5.49 0.66 -4.98
N LEU A 62 -6.22 1.78 -4.92
CA LEU A 62 -6.17 2.83 -5.96
C LEU A 62 -4.79 3.48 -6.12
N MET A 63 -4.04 3.63 -5.02
CA MET A 63 -2.66 4.11 -5.10
C MET A 63 -1.78 3.09 -5.83
N TRP A 64 -1.92 1.80 -5.53
CA TRP A 64 -1.12 0.75 -6.13
C TRP A 64 -1.48 0.47 -7.58
N THR A 65 -2.75 0.51 -7.95
CA THR A 65 -3.17 0.36 -9.36
C THR A 65 -2.59 1.48 -10.22
N ASN A 66 -2.56 2.73 -9.71
CA ASN A 66 -1.88 3.83 -10.39
C ASN A 66 -0.36 3.63 -10.49
N LYS A 67 0.30 3.16 -9.43
CA LYS A 67 1.73 2.84 -9.46
C LYS A 67 2.05 1.73 -10.46
N PHE A 68 1.19 0.73 -10.54
CA PHE A 68 1.31 -0.36 -11.49
C PHE A 68 1.18 0.13 -12.94
N ARG A 69 0.25 1.06 -13.22
CA ARG A 69 0.15 1.75 -14.52
C ARG A 69 1.40 2.54 -14.89
N LEU A 70 2.16 3.00 -13.90
CA LEU A 70 3.43 3.69 -14.08
C LEU A 70 4.63 2.75 -14.19
N GLY A 71 4.42 1.42 -14.22
CA GLY A 71 5.48 0.42 -14.31
C GLY A 71 6.24 0.17 -13.01
N ILE A 72 5.66 0.54 -11.86
CA ILE A 72 6.23 0.23 -10.55
C ILE A 72 5.65 -1.09 -10.06
N ASP A 73 6.51 -2.08 -9.86
CA ASP A 73 6.12 -3.39 -9.33
C ASP A 73 5.56 -3.27 -7.90
N PRO A 74 4.46 -3.98 -7.58
CA PRO A 74 3.88 -3.97 -6.25
C PRO A 74 4.81 -4.68 -5.27
N TYR A 75 4.94 -4.10 -4.08
CA TYR A 75 5.67 -4.68 -2.96
C TYR A 75 5.04 -4.25 -1.64
N PHE A 76 5.29 -5.00 -0.57
CA PHE A 76 4.78 -4.64 0.74
C PHE A 76 5.53 -3.43 1.31
N ILE A 77 4.84 -2.30 1.46
CA ILE A 77 5.37 -1.11 2.14
C ILE A 77 5.04 -1.22 3.64
N PRO A 78 6.04 -1.45 4.52
CA PRO A 78 5.79 -1.54 5.95
C PRO A 78 5.35 -0.18 6.51
N THR A 79 4.49 -0.21 7.52
CA THR A 79 4.15 1.02 8.25
C THR A 79 5.37 1.56 8.97
N SER A 80 5.57 2.88 8.88
CA SER A 80 6.51 3.56 9.77
C SER A 80 6.20 3.18 11.22
N LYS A 81 7.22 2.68 11.92
CA LYS A 81 7.11 2.39 13.35
C LYS A 81 6.84 3.71 14.06
N LYS A 82 5.76 3.80 14.83
CA LYS A 82 5.52 4.97 15.68
C LYS A 82 6.77 5.21 16.53
N HIS A 83 7.31 6.42 16.47
CA HIS A 83 8.28 6.83 17.47
C HIS A 83 7.54 6.84 18.81
N THR A 84 7.92 5.91 19.69
CA THR A 84 7.33 5.77 21.04
C THR A 84 7.49 7.03 21.88
N MET A 85 8.38 7.94 21.48
CA MET A 85 8.74 9.13 22.22
C MET A 85 8.36 10.39 21.42
N SER A 86 7.74 11.35 22.11
CA SER A 86 7.49 12.67 21.56
C SER A 86 8.81 13.38 21.23
N ARG A 87 8.74 14.42 20.38
CA ARG A 87 9.92 15.25 20.02
C ARG A 87 10.62 15.78 21.27
N VAL A 88 9.85 16.25 22.24
CA VAL A 88 10.36 16.77 23.53
C VAL A 88 11.11 15.68 24.30
N GLN A 89 10.50 14.50 24.44
CA GLN A 89 11.13 13.35 25.13
C GLN A 89 12.42 12.89 24.42
N ARG A 90 12.44 12.91 23.09
CA ARG A 90 13.62 12.54 22.28
C ARG A 90 14.77 13.54 22.47
N LEU A 91 14.48 14.85 22.47
CA LEU A 91 15.48 15.90 22.70
C LEU A 91 16.05 15.83 24.12
N ALA A 92 15.20 15.63 25.13
CA ALA A 92 15.63 15.44 26.51
C ALA A 92 16.60 14.24 26.65
N ARG A 93 16.31 13.12 25.98
CA ARG A 93 17.19 11.95 25.97
C ARG A 93 18.54 12.23 25.28
N ILE A 94 18.54 12.95 24.16
CA ILE A 94 19.78 13.34 23.47
C ILE A 94 20.64 14.25 24.36
N LYS A 95 20.04 15.26 25.00
CA LYS A 95 20.73 16.16 25.93
C LYS A 95 21.40 15.39 27.07
N ARG A 96 20.68 14.46 27.70
CA ARG A 96 21.23 13.59 28.77
C ARG A 96 22.41 12.73 28.30
N ARG A 97 22.33 12.15 27.09
CA ARG A 97 23.43 11.34 26.52
C ARG A 97 24.69 12.17 26.28
N ARG A 98 24.56 13.39 25.74
CA ARG A 98 25.70 14.29 25.50
C ARG A 98 26.39 14.71 26.80
N ALA A 99 25.60 15.07 27.82
CA ALA A 99 26.14 15.45 29.13
C ALA A 99 26.91 14.29 29.81
N LYS A 100 26.56 13.04 29.51
CA LYS A 100 27.23 11.85 30.06
C LYS A 100 28.52 11.47 29.32
N GLN A 101 28.71 11.92 28.06
CA GLN A 101 29.94 11.69 27.30
C GLN A 101 31.01 12.76 27.52
N GLN A 102 30.64 13.90 28.13
CA GLN A 102 31.58 14.97 28.50
C GLN A 102 32.16 14.82 29.92
N LYS A 103 31.81 13.73 30.60
CA LYS A 103 32.42 13.29 31.86
C LYS A 103 33.25 12.05 31.58
#